data_AF-A0A179FED6-F1
#
_entry.id   AF-A0A179FED6-F1
#
_cell.length_a   1.000
_cell.length_b   1.000
_cell.length_c   1.000
_cell.angle_alpha   90.00
_cell.angle_beta   90.00
_cell.angle_gamma   90.00
#
_symmetry.space_group_name_H-M   'P 1'
#
loop_
_entity.id
_entity.type
_entity.pdbx_description
1 polymer ?
#
loop_
_entity_poly.entity_id
_entity_poly.type
_entity_poly.pdbx_seq_one_letter_code
_entity_poly.pdbx_strand_id
1 'polypeptide(L)'
;MANDQLILALSFQRLAYFELKQIEYNSRRLLHHHIIAEASIDASALRNMQGSLNSVEFLVEILMVKLQLPLIHRVTGHVHISTNPKLCYSTRATVANAHRLLYLCMGLDQDVDLKRICIDIPATWEGIMACGILQKQGIATLATAVFSLEQAALAALLNCTYVSLFINELKVHFRQGYVDYENTSHEVCRQIHALYMYMQSSTEIMAASFTSVQDVMDLAGTRHIIVSQRLLYELRSINADAWYGQLGAYFARAPAGDHWETRDWRPLMVSKESAWKLAFARSGFGRNEAKTIQAINYLCDFQDQLEQLVALIIAANQPAENLGATTH
;
A
#
# COMPACT_ATOMS: atom_id res chain seq x y z
N MET A 1 3.29 10.48 30.01
CA MET A 1 3.97 9.40 29.27
C MET A 1 3.09 9.08 28.07
N ALA A 2 3.36 9.69 26.92
CA ALA A 2 2.70 9.27 25.69
C ALA A 2 3.22 7.86 25.39
N ASN A 3 2.33 6.87 25.29
CA ASN A 3 2.72 5.57 24.80
C ASN A 3 3.21 5.77 23.36
N ASP A 4 4.52 5.63 23.13
CA ASP A 4 5.16 5.56 21.81
C ASP A 4 4.73 4.26 21.10
N GLN A 5 3.43 4.09 20.90
CA GLN A 5 2.87 2.96 20.16
C GLN A 5 2.72 3.39 18.70
N LEU A 6 3.40 2.65 17.82
CA LEU A 6 3.19 2.75 16.38
C LEU A 6 1.70 2.56 16.09
N ILE A 7 1.08 3.49 15.37
CA ILE A 7 -0.37 3.45 15.14
C ILE A 7 -0.70 2.42 14.07
N LEU A 8 0.07 2.38 12.97
CA LEU A 8 -0.14 1.51 11.81
C LEU A 8 1.20 0.94 11.34
N ALA A 9 1.15 -0.25 10.75
CA ALA A 9 2.28 -0.87 10.05
C ALA A 9 1.86 -1.26 8.64
N LEU A 10 2.72 -1.06 7.65
CA LEU A 10 2.40 -1.37 6.25
C LEU A 10 3.47 -2.23 5.58
N SER A 11 3.04 -3.25 4.82
CA SER A 11 3.84 -3.93 3.80
C SER A 11 3.35 -3.55 2.42
N PHE A 12 4.24 -2.97 1.64
CA PHE A 12 4.15 -2.96 0.19
C PHE A 12 5.29 -3.81 -0.37
N GLN A 13 5.17 -4.25 -1.63
CA GLN A 13 6.11 -5.16 -2.29
C GLN A 13 7.56 -4.69 -2.16
N ARG A 14 7.80 -3.38 -2.26
CA ARG A 14 9.11 -2.76 -2.04
C ARG A 14 9.67 -3.03 -0.64
N LEU A 15 8.88 -2.77 0.40
CA LEU A 15 9.34 -2.92 1.79
C LEU A 15 9.67 -4.38 2.06
N ALA A 16 8.81 -5.29 1.63
CA ALA A 16 9.06 -6.73 1.73
C ALA A 16 10.34 -7.14 0.99
N TYR A 17 10.54 -6.65 -0.24
CA TYR A 17 11.74 -6.94 -1.02
C TYR A 17 13.02 -6.48 -0.31
N PHE A 18 13.05 -5.22 0.13
CA PHE A 18 14.24 -4.68 0.80
C PHE A 18 14.49 -5.32 2.16
N GLU A 19 13.43 -5.67 2.89
CA GLU A 19 13.54 -6.39 4.16
C GLU A 19 14.15 -7.77 3.92
N LEU A 20 13.58 -8.57 3.03
CA LEU A 20 14.04 -9.94 2.75
C LEU A 20 15.45 -10.00 2.14
N LYS A 21 15.91 -8.92 1.50
CA LYS A 21 17.25 -8.81 0.90
C LYS A 21 18.32 -8.31 1.88
N GLN A 22 17.96 -7.90 3.11
CA GLN A 22 18.96 -7.45 4.07
C GLN A 22 19.99 -8.56 4.32
N ILE A 23 21.27 -8.18 4.36
CA ILE A 23 22.39 -9.11 4.57
C ILE A 23 23.00 -8.84 5.94
N GLU A 24 23.23 -9.89 6.71
CA GLU A 24 24.01 -9.81 7.94
C GLU A 24 25.45 -9.41 7.63
N TYR A 25 25.93 -8.36 8.30
CA TYR A 25 27.26 -7.77 8.08
C TYR A 25 28.40 -8.80 8.18
N ASN A 26 28.28 -9.78 9.08
CA ASN A 26 29.33 -10.75 9.37
C ASN A 26 29.27 -12.02 8.51
N SER A 27 28.07 -12.51 8.17
CA SER A 27 27.89 -13.83 7.56
C SER A 27 27.69 -13.79 6.04
N ARG A 28 27.44 -12.60 5.47
CA ARG A 28 26.97 -12.41 4.08
C ARG A 28 25.71 -13.23 3.74
N ARG A 29 24.99 -13.72 4.75
CA ARG A 29 23.70 -14.40 4.60
C ARG A 29 22.56 -13.40 4.71
N LEU A 30 21.41 -13.77 4.16
CA LEU A 30 20.19 -12.97 4.34
C LEU A 30 19.81 -12.95 5.83
N LEU A 31 19.56 -11.75 6.36
CA LEU A 31 19.14 -11.53 7.74
C LEU A 31 17.89 -12.36 8.07
N HIS A 32 16.92 -12.33 7.17
CA HIS A 32 15.64 -13.05 7.31
C HIS A 32 15.64 -14.43 6.64
N HIS A 33 16.80 -15.08 6.50
CA HIS A 33 16.87 -16.42 5.89
C HIS A 33 15.97 -17.44 6.61
N HIS A 34 15.81 -17.32 7.93
CA HIS A 34 14.93 -18.17 8.72
C HIS A 34 13.45 -18.01 8.35
N ILE A 35 12.97 -16.78 8.15
CA ILE A 35 11.60 -16.49 7.71
C ILE A 35 11.32 -17.16 6.36
N ILE A 36 12.29 -17.13 5.45
CA ILE A 36 12.15 -17.72 4.12
C ILE A 36 12.17 -19.26 4.17
N ALA A 37 13.03 -19.84 5.01
CA ALA A 37 13.06 -21.28 5.22
C ALA A 37 11.75 -21.78 5.83
N GLU A 38 11.26 -21.12 6.87
CA GLU A 38 9.96 -21.42 7.49
C GLU A 38 8.81 -21.27 6.50
N ALA A 39 8.81 -20.21 5.68
CA ALA A 39 7.77 -19.99 4.69
C ALA A 39 7.64 -21.17 3.71
N SER A 40 8.73 -21.88 3.41
CA SER A 40 8.69 -23.07 2.54
C SER A 40 8.01 -24.27 3.22
N ILE A 41 8.18 -24.41 4.53
CA ILE A 41 7.48 -25.39 5.36
C ILE A 41 6.00 -25.03 5.44
N ASP A 42 5.71 -23.75 5.74
CA ASP A 42 4.35 -23.21 5.80
C ASP A 42 3.63 -23.37 4.45
N ALA A 43 4.31 -23.16 3.33
CA ALA A 43 3.75 -23.37 2.00
C ALA A 43 3.34 -24.83 1.75
N SER A 44 4.08 -25.78 2.32
CA SER A 44 3.73 -27.20 2.25
C SER A 44 2.53 -27.52 3.15
N ALA A 45 2.48 -26.94 4.36
CA ALA A 45 1.38 -27.14 5.31
C ALA A 45 0.06 -26.48 4.84
N LEU A 46 0.14 -25.30 4.22
CA LEU A 46 -0.99 -24.50 3.75
C LEU A 46 -1.27 -24.70 2.25
N ARG A 47 -0.74 -25.77 1.65
CA ARG A 47 -0.82 -26.04 0.20
C ARG A 47 -2.25 -26.05 -0.35
N ASN A 48 -3.24 -26.40 0.47
CA ASN A 48 -4.66 -26.33 0.12
C ASN A 48 -5.14 -24.90 -0.22
N MET A 49 -4.48 -23.87 0.33
CA MET A 49 -4.80 -22.46 0.08
C MET A 49 -4.15 -21.91 -1.20
N GLN A 50 -3.19 -22.63 -1.80
CA GLN A 50 -2.46 -22.21 -3.00
C GLN A 50 -3.37 -21.94 -4.20
N GLY A 51 -4.44 -22.72 -4.35
CA GLY A 51 -5.37 -22.62 -5.48
C GLY A 51 -4.65 -22.82 -6.82
N SER A 52 -4.77 -21.84 -7.72
CA SER A 52 -4.17 -21.87 -9.06
C SER A 52 -2.80 -21.20 -9.16
N LEU A 53 -2.26 -20.66 -8.06
CA LEU A 53 -0.96 -20.01 -8.06
C LEU A 53 0.17 -21.01 -8.28
N ASN A 54 1.26 -20.56 -8.89
CA ASN A 54 2.49 -21.34 -8.87
C ASN A 54 3.15 -21.25 -7.47
N SER A 55 4.12 -22.13 -7.20
CA SER A 55 4.75 -22.22 -5.87
C SER A 55 5.52 -20.94 -5.48
N VAL A 56 6.06 -20.21 -6.46
CA VAL A 56 6.79 -18.95 -6.23
C VAL A 56 5.81 -17.86 -5.77
N GLU A 57 4.72 -17.66 -6.52
CA GLU A 57 3.69 -16.67 -6.18
C GLU A 57 3.07 -16.95 -4.80
N PHE A 58 2.77 -18.21 -4.51
CA PHE A 58 2.20 -18.60 -3.23
C PHE A 58 3.16 -18.36 -2.07
N LEU A 59 4.44 -18.67 -2.24
CA LEU A 59 5.45 -18.42 -1.22
C LEU A 59 5.65 -16.91 -0.99
N VAL A 60 5.59 -16.08 -2.04
CA VAL A 60 5.63 -14.62 -1.90
C VAL A 60 4.45 -14.13 -1.05
N GLU A 61 3.23 -14.64 -1.23
CA GLU A 61 2.09 -14.26 -0.41
C GLU A 61 2.27 -14.67 1.07
N ILE A 62 2.78 -15.87 1.34
CA ILE A 62 3.12 -16.31 2.70
C ILE A 62 4.15 -15.36 3.33
N LEU A 63 5.19 -14.99 2.59
CA LEU A 63 6.22 -14.06 3.06
C LEU A 63 5.64 -12.68 3.36
N MET A 64 4.76 -12.16 2.50
CA MET A 64 4.08 -10.88 2.72
C MET A 64 3.29 -10.88 4.03
N VAL A 65 2.63 -12.00 4.35
CA VAL A 65 1.88 -12.17 5.61
C VAL A 65 2.84 -12.33 6.81
N LYS A 66 3.83 -13.23 6.72
CA LYS A 66 4.80 -13.48 7.81
C LYS A 66 5.59 -12.25 8.22
N LEU A 67 5.89 -11.34 7.29
CA LEU A 67 6.56 -10.07 7.61
C LEU A 67 5.67 -9.11 8.41
N GLN A 68 4.35 -9.21 8.28
CA GLN A 68 3.39 -8.28 8.88
C GLN A 68 2.77 -8.77 10.17
N LEU A 69 2.48 -10.07 10.28
CA LEU A 69 1.82 -10.64 11.46
C LEU A 69 2.50 -10.25 12.79
N PRO A 70 3.84 -10.31 12.93
CA PRO A 70 4.49 -9.94 14.19
C PRO A 70 4.26 -8.48 14.62
N LEU A 71 3.89 -7.60 13.69
CA LEU A 71 3.64 -6.18 13.96
C LEU A 71 2.26 -5.94 14.58
N ILE A 72 1.32 -6.90 14.48
CA ILE A 72 -0.04 -6.75 15.02
C ILE A 72 -0.05 -6.51 16.52
N HIS A 73 0.90 -7.10 17.25
CA HIS A 73 1.07 -6.92 18.70
C HIS A 73 1.86 -5.66 19.07
N ARG A 74 2.46 -4.98 18.09
CA ARG A 74 3.28 -3.77 18.29
C ARG A 74 2.55 -2.49 17.93
N VAL A 75 1.47 -2.60 17.15
CA VAL A 75 0.65 -1.47 16.74
C VAL A 75 -0.72 -1.50 17.40
N THR A 76 -1.39 -0.34 17.47
CA THR A 76 -2.76 -0.23 18.03
C THR A 76 -3.85 -0.16 16.96
N GLY A 77 -3.52 0.25 15.75
CA GLY A 77 -4.42 0.32 14.60
C GLY A 77 -4.27 -0.86 13.63
N HIS A 78 -4.64 -0.68 12.38
CA HIS A 78 -4.52 -1.74 11.38
C HIS A 78 -3.06 -2.07 11.01
N VAL A 79 -2.82 -3.34 10.73
CA VAL A 79 -1.66 -3.85 10.01
C VAL A 79 -2.08 -4.04 8.55
N HIS A 80 -1.31 -3.46 7.65
CA HIS A 80 -1.65 -3.41 6.23
C HIS A 80 -0.87 -4.46 5.43
N ILE A 81 -1.60 -5.24 4.63
CA ILE A 81 -1.06 -6.26 3.74
C ILE A 81 -1.52 -5.96 2.32
N SER A 82 -0.57 -5.76 1.41
CA SER A 82 -0.86 -5.46 0.01
C SER A 82 -1.23 -6.71 -0.79
N THR A 83 -2.25 -6.55 -1.63
CA THR A 83 -2.56 -7.51 -2.70
C THR A 83 -1.45 -7.57 -3.75
N ASN A 84 -1.38 -8.66 -4.52
CA ASN A 84 -0.49 -8.76 -5.67
C ASN A 84 -0.91 -7.70 -6.72
N PRO A 85 -0.04 -6.71 -7.04
CA PRO A 85 -0.40 -5.56 -7.86
C PRO A 85 -0.72 -5.97 -9.31
N LYS A 86 -0.22 -7.12 -9.77
CA LYS A 86 -0.53 -7.66 -11.11
C LYS A 86 -2.02 -7.98 -11.29
N LEU A 87 -2.77 -8.12 -10.19
CA LEU A 87 -4.20 -8.45 -10.20
C LEU A 87 -5.11 -7.21 -10.21
N CYS A 88 -4.56 -5.99 -10.09
CA CYS A 88 -5.35 -4.77 -9.83
C CYS A 88 -6.34 -4.38 -10.94
N TYR A 89 -6.21 -4.93 -12.15
CA TYR A 89 -7.18 -4.75 -13.24
C TYR A 89 -8.25 -5.86 -13.31
N SER A 90 -8.34 -6.71 -12.28
CA SER A 90 -9.38 -7.72 -12.15
C SER A 90 -9.97 -7.69 -10.74
N THR A 91 -11.20 -7.18 -10.63
CA THR A 91 -11.93 -7.14 -9.35
C THR A 91 -12.03 -8.52 -8.73
N ARG A 92 -12.41 -9.53 -9.51
CA ARG A 92 -12.54 -10.91 -9.02
C ARG A 92 -11.21 -11.47 -8.51
N ALA A 93 -10.12 -11.29 -9.26
CA ALA A 93 -8.82 -11.83 -8.86
C ALA A 93 -8.26 -11.10 -7.63
N THR A 94 -8.46 -9.79 -7.54
CA THR A 94 -8.06 -8.97 -6.38
C THR A 94 -8.80 -9.40 -5.12
N VAL A 95 -10.13 -9.59 -5.18
CA VAL A 95 -10.92 -10.09 -4.05
C VAL A 95 -10.47 -11.49 -3.63
N ALA A 96 -10.24 -12.39 -4.59
CA ALA A 96 -9.76 -13.75 -4.30
C ALA A 96 -8.37 -13.75 -3.64
N ASN A 97 -7.48 -12.86 -4.06
CA ASN A 97 -6.18 -12.69 -3.41
C ASN A 97 -6.31 -12.11 -2.00
N ALA A 98 -7.13 -11.08 -1.80
CA ALA A 98 -7.42 -10.53 -0.47
C ALA A 98 -7.93 -11.60 0.51
N HIS A 99 -8.88 -12.44 0.09
CA HIS A 99 -9.36 -13.55 0.91
C HIS A 99 -8.25 -14.55 1.24
N ARG A 100 -7.43 -14.91 0.26
CA ARG A 100 -6.29 -15.83 0.49
C ARG A 100 -5.30 -15.25 1.49
N LEU A 101 -4.97 -13.96 1.42
CA LEU A 101 -4.11 -13.29 2.40
C LEU A 101 -4.68 -13.39 3.82
N LEU A 102 -5.98 -13.19 4.00
CA LEU A 102 -6.63 -13.35 5.31
C LEU A 102 -6.63 -14.80 5.79
N TYR A 103 -6.89 -15.78 4.91
CA TYR A 103 -6.78 -17.20 5.27
C TYR A 103 -5.36 -17.60 5.65
N LEU A 104 -4.35 -17.06 4.95
CA LEU A 104 -2.95 -17.22 5.32
C LEU A 104 -2.65 -16.61 6.69
N CYS A 105 -3.22 -15.43 7.01
CA CYS A 105 -3.09 -14.85 8.36
C CYS A 105 -3.59 -15.84 9.41
N MET A 106 -4.80 -16.38 9.25
CA MET A 106 -5.37 -17.37 10.19
C MET A 106 -4.57 -18.66 10.26
N GLY A 107 -3.99 -19.11 9.14
CA GLY A 107 -3.21 -20.33 9.07
C GLY A 107 -1.83 -20.21 9.74
N LEU A 108 -1.25 -19.01 9.72
CA LEU A 108 0.06 -18.71 10.30
C LEU A 108 -0.02 -18.25 11.76
N ASP A 109 -1.14 -17.65 12.17
CA ASP A 109 -1.40 -17.22 13.54
C ASP A 109 -2.89 -17.45 13.88
N GLN A 110 -3.16 -18.40 14.77
CA GLN A 110 -4.52 -18.78 15.15
C GLN A 110 -5.22 -17.72 16.03
N ASP A 111 -4.45 -16.83 16.65
CA ASP A 111 -4.94 -15.79 17.56
C ASP A 111 -5.08 -14.42 16.87
N VAL A 112 -4.82 -14.37 15.55
CA VAL A 112 -4.87 -13.12 14.79
C VAL A 112 -6.29 -12.52 14.75
N ASP A 113 -6.43 -11.27 15.18
CA ASP A 113 -7.67 -10.52 14.98
C ASP A 113 -7.72 -9.96 13.55
N LEU A 114 -8.47 -10.62 12.67
CA LEU A 114 -8.61 -10.18 11.28
C LEU A 114 -9.21 -8.77 11.13
N LYS A 115 -9.92 -8.24 12.14
CA LYS A 115 -10.40 -6.84 12.11
C LYS A 115 -9.26 -5.84 12.17
N ARG A 116 -8.08 -6.27 12.65
CA ARG A 116 -6.86 -5.46 12.67
C ARG A 116 -6.07 -5.58 11.37
N ILE A 117 -6.51 -6.39 10.40
CA ILE A 117 -5.87 -6.47 9.07
C ILE A 117 -6.59 -5.53 8.10
N CYS A 118 -5.82 -4.68 7.42
CA CYS A 118 -6.29 -3.86 6.32
C CYS A 118 -5.66 -4.36 5.01
N ILE A 119 -6.48 -4.54 3.97
CA ILE A 119 -6.00 -4.98 2.66
C ILE A 119 -5.76 -3.77 1.75
N ASP A 120 -4.51 -3.64 1.30
CA ASP A 120 -4.09 -2.53 0.44
C ASP A 120 -4.21 -2.94 -1.04
N ILE A 121 -4.93 -2.13 -1.82
CA ILE A 121 -5.31 -2.43 -3.21
C ILE A 121 -5.03 -1.19 -4.09
N PRO A 122 -4.31 -1.31 -5.21
CA PRO A 122 -4.09 -0.19 -6.13
C PRO A 122 -5.41 0.41 -6.62
N ALA A 123 -5.50 1.74 -6.62
CA ALA A 123 -6.71 2.52 -6.86
C ALA A 123 -7.10 2.64 -8.35
N THR A 124 -7.14 1.52 -9.06
CA THR A 124 -7.81 1.38 -10.36
C THR A 124 -9.33 1.31 -10.17
N TRP A 125 -10.10 1.38 -11.26
CA TRP A 125 -11.55 1.12 -11.19
C TRP A 125 -11.82 -0.24 -10.54
N GLU A 126 -11.20 -1.29 -11.09
CA GLU A 126 -11.43 -2.68 -10.69
C GLU A 126 -10.95 -2.93 -9.25
N GLY A 127 -9.86 -2.28 -8.83
CA GLY A 127 -9.32 -2.33 -7.48
C GLY A 127 -10.21 -1.65 -6.45
N ILE A 128 -10.70 -0.44 -6.73
CA ILE A 128 -11.64 0.25 -5.82
C ILE A 128 -12.97 -0.51 -5.74
N MET A 129 -13.45 -1.10 -6.84
CA MET A 129 -14.60 -2.00 -6.80
C MET A 129 -14.35 -3.24 -5.93
N ALA A 130 -13.14 -3.79 -5.93
CA ALA A 130 -12.75 -4.89 -5.04
C ALA A 130 -12.77 -4.43 -3.57
N CYS A 131 -12.28 -3.22 -3.26
CA CYS A 131 -12.40 -2.63 -1.93
C CYS A 131 -13.86 -2.60 -1.47
N GLY A 132 -14.78 -2.10 -2.30
CA GLY A 132 -16.20 -2.04 -1.96
C GLY A 132 -16.86 -3.41 -1.70
N ILE A 133 -16.42 -4.47 -2.39
CA ILE A 133 -16.88 -5.84 -2.12
C ILE A 133 -16.37 -6.32 -0.76
N LEU A 134 -15.10 -6.09 -0.46
CA LEU A 134 -14.46 -6.50 0.79
C LEU A 134 -15.02 -5.72 2.00
N GLN A 135 -15.28 -4.42 1.86
CA GLN A 135 -15.91 -3.59 2.90
C GLN A 135 -17.31 -4.10 3.27
N LYS A 136 -18.11 -4.53 2.29
CA LYS A 136 -19.41 -5.16 2.55
C LYS A 136 -19.31 -6.47 3.34
N GLN A 137 -18.14 -7.10 3.34
CA GLN A 137 -17.84 -8.31 4.12
C GLN A 137 -17.22 -7.97 5.49
N GLY A 138 -17.06 -6.68 5.82
CA GLY A 138 -16.45 -6.23 7.07
C GLY A 138 -14.91 -6.27 7.06
N ILE A 139 -14.28 -6.39 5.89
CA ILE A 139 -12.83 -6.39 5.75
C ILE A 139 -12.36 -4.94 5.52
N ALA A 140 -11.44 -4.47 6.36
CA ALA A 140 -10.86 -3.13 6.20
C ALA A 140 -10.00 -3.06 4.93
N THR A 141 -10.07 -1.95 4.20
CA THR A 141 -9.37 -1.79 2.91
C THR A 141 -8.80 -0.40 2.75
N LEU A 142 -7.68 -0.33 2.05
CA LEU A 142 -7.03 0.91 1.65
C LEU A 142 -6.91 0.93 0.13
N ALA A 143 -7.45 1.98 -0.50
CA ALA A 143 -7.17 2.26 -1.91
C ALA A 143 -5.82 3.01 -2.02
N THR A 144 -4.79 2.37 -2.57
CA THR A 144 -3.41 2.90 -2.63
C THR A 144 -3.07 3.48 -4.00
N ALA A 145 -2.02 4.30 -4.08
CA ALA A 145 -1.65 5.06 -5.28
C ALA A 145 -2.78 5.98 -5.78
N VAL A 146 -3.43 6.68 -4.84
CA VAL A 146 -4.39 7.74 -5.15
C VAL A 146 -3.65 9.02 -5.47
N PHE A 147 -4.03 9.66 -6.58
CA PHE A 147 -3.50 10.94 -7.05
C PHE A 147 -4.60 11.96 -7.39
N SER A 148 -5.88 11.55 -7.40
CA SER A 148 -6.98 12.41 -7.82
C SER A 148 -8.25 12.31 -6.98
N LEU A 149 -9.14 13.28 -7.17
CA LEU A 149 -10.45 13.33 -6.54
C LEU A 149 -11.39 12.23 -7.03
N GLU A 150 -11.31 11.83 -8.30
CA GLU A 150 -12.14 10.77 -8.87
C GLU A 150 -11.90 9.43 -8.15
N GLN A 151 -10.64 9.10 -7.89
CA GLN A 151 -10.28 7.90 -7.12
C GLN A 151 -10.79 8.02 -5.68
N ALA A 152 -10.54 9.15 -5.02
CA ALA A 152 -10.93 9.36 -3.63
C ALA A 152 -12.45 9.36 -3.42
N ALA A 153 -13.20 9.97 -4.35
CA ALA A 153 -14.67 10.01 -4.35
C ALA A 153 -15.25 8.61 -4.47
N LEU A 154 -14.75 7.81 -5.42
CA LEU A 154 -15.21 6.43 -5.59
C LEU A 154 -14.88 5.56 -4.37
N ALA A 155 -13.69 5.71 -3.80
CA ALA A 155 -13.30 5.00 -2.58
C ALA A 155 -14.21 5.35 -1.40
N ALA A 156 -14.55 6.62 -1.22
CA ALA A 156 -15.50 7.06 -0.20
C ALA A 156 -16.93 6.55 -0.45
N LEU A 157 -17.42 6.58 -1.69
CA LEU A 157 -18.72 6.02 -2.05
C LEU A 157 -18.84 4.52 -1.73
N LEU A 158 -17.73 3.79 -1.82
CA LEU A 158 -17.66 2.37 -1.52
C LEU A 158 -17.21 2.07 -0.07
N ASN A 159 -17.16 3.10 0.78
CA ASN A 159 -16.81 3.01 2.19
C ASN A 159 -15.44 2.36 2.45
N CYS A 160 -14.44 2.59 1.59
CA CYS A 160 -13.06 2.22 1.91
C CYS A 160 -12.68 2.77 3.28
N THR A 161 -11.95 2.00 4.09
CA THR A 161 -11.44 2.49 5.39
C THR A 161 -10.46 3.63 5.18
N TYR A 162 -9.57 3.48 4.20
CA TYR A 162 -8.52 4.44 3.90
C TYR A 162 -8.38 4.73 2.41
N VAL A 163 -7.85 5.90 2.11
CA VAL A 163 -7.16 6.19 0.84
C VAL A 163 -5.72 6.58 1.13
N SER A 164 -4.77 6.02 0.39
CA SER A 164 -3.37 6.46 0.45
C SER A 164 -3.07 7.43 -0.69
N LEU A 165 -3.11 8.72 -0.35
CA LEU A 165 -2.78 9.81 -1.26
C LEU A 165 -1.26 9.94 -1.37
N PHE A 166 -0.71 9.76 -2.57
CA PHE A 166 0.71 9.94 -2.81
C PHE A 166 1.01 11.41 -3.09
N ILE A 167 1.78 12.04 -2.20
CA ILE A 167 2.14 13.44 -2.33
C ILE A 167 3.06 13.65 -3.53
N ASN A 168 4.03 12.77 -3.73
CA ASN A 168 4.87 12.78 -4.92
C ASN A 168 4.64 11.53 -5.77
N GLU A 169 4.88 11.65 -7.08
CA GLU A 169 5.10 10.49 -7.96
C GLU A 169 6.04 9.47 -7.31
N LEU A 170 5.73 8.18 -7.42
CA LEU A 170 6.52 7.16 -6.76
C LEU A 170 7.95 7.09 -7.33
N LYS A 171 8.16 7.53 -8.57
CA LYS A 171 9.46 7.68 -9.24
C LYS A 171 10.50 8.48 -8.44
N VAL A 172 10.11 9.44 -7.60
CA VAL A 172 11.04 10.23 -6.76
C VAL A 172 11.88 9.36 -5.84
N HIS A 173 11.38 8.18 -5.47
CA HIS A 173 12.08 7.26 -4.58
C HIS A 173 13.06 6.33 -5.29
N PHE A 174 13.07 6.33 -6.62
CA PHE A 174 13.80 5.35 -7.42
C PHE A 174 14.76 5.96 -8.43
N ARG A 175 14.53 7.20 -8.87
CA ARG A 175 15.41 7.90 -9.79
C ARG A 175 16.16 9.00 -9.07
N GLN A 176 17.45 8.78 -8.87
CA GLN A 176 18.33 9.77 -8.27
C GLN A 176 18.27 11.09 -9.07
N GLY A 177 18.06 12.21 -8.38
CA GLY A 177 17.96 13.54 -8.98
C GLY A 177 16.61 13.87 -9.62
N TYR A 178 15.65 12.94 -9.66
CA TYR A 178 14.29 13.24 -10.11
C TYR A 178 13.51 13.99 -9.02
N VAL A 179 12.80 15.04 -9.41
CA VAL A 179 11.93 15.86 -8.57
C VAL A 179 10.58 15.97 -9.27
N ASP A 180 9.49 15.75 -8.53
CA ASP A 180 8.12 15.95 -9.01
C ASP A 180 7.75 17.44 -8.92
N TYR A 181 8.20 18.24 -9.89
CA TYR A 181 7.93 19.68 -9.95
C TYR A 181 6.46 20.03 -10.19
N GLU A 182 5.65 19.05 -10.60
CA GLU A 182 4.23 19.22 -10.88
C GLU A 182 3.35 18.71 -9.73
N ASN A 183 3.92 18.56 -8.53
CA ASN A 183 3.21 18.13 -7.34
C ASN A 183 2.14 19.17 -6.94
N THR A 184 0.87 18.87 -7.22
CA THR A 184 -0.30 19.59 -6.72
C THR A 184 -0.98 18.85 -5.57
N SER A 185 -0.36 17.82 -5.02
CA SER A 185 -1.00 16.84 -4.16
C SER A 185 -1.36 17.38 -2.78
N HIS A 186 -0.70 18.43 -2.30
CA HIS A 186 -1.17 19.16 -1.11
C HIS A 186 -2.58 19.72 -1.36
N GLU A 187 -2.80 20.37 -2.50
CA GLU A 187 -4.11 20.90 -2.86
C GLU A 187 -5.14 19.79 -3.04
N VAL A 188 -4.75 18.69 -3.69
CA VAL A 188 -5.61 17.50 -3.81
C VAL A 188 -5.97 16.93 -2.44
N CYS A 189 -5.03 16.88 -1.49
CA CYS A 189 -5.30 16.43 -0.12
C CYS A 189 -6.39 17.26 0.55
N ARG A 190 -6.30 18.59 0.41
CA ARG A 190 -7.28 19.55 0.92
C ARG A 190 -8.65 19.38 0.28
N GLN A 191 -8.67 19.16 -1.03
CA GLN A 191 -9.89 18.91 -1.79
C GLN A 191 -10.55 17.58 -1.38
N ILE A 192 -9.77 16.51 -1.19
CA ILE A 192 -10.29 15.22 -0.70
C ILE A 192 -10.87 15.39 0.70
N HIS A 193 -10.20 16.14 1.57
CA HIS A 193 -10.72 16.41 2.91
C HIS A 193 -12.07 17.13 2.86
N ALA A 194 -12.18 18.20 2.06
CA ALA A 194 -13.43 18.93 1.86
C ALA A 194 -14.54 18.05 1.24
N LEU A 195 -14.19 17.22 0.26
CA LEU A 195 -15.09 16.26 -0.35
C LEU A 195 -15.62 15.25 0.68
N TYR A 196 -14.76 14.70 1.54
CA TYR A 196 -15.17 13.72 2.54
C TYR A 196 -16.09 14.33 3.60
N MET A 197 -15.84 15.58 3.99
CA MET A 197 -16.77 16.33 4.84
C MET A 197 -18.13 16.54 4.16
N TYR A 198 -18.13 16.91 2.87
CA TYR A 198 -19.36 17.08 2.08
C TYR A 198 -20.16 15.76 1.95
N MET A 199 -19.47 14.66 1.71
CA MET A 199 -20.06 13.32 1.59
C MET A 199 -20.45 12.71 2.94
N GLN A 200 -20.04 13.30 4.06
CA GLN A 200 -20.11 12.70 5.39
C GLN A 200 -19.46 11.30 5.44
N SER A 201 -18.35 11.15 4.71
CA SER A 201 -17.63 9.89 4.59
C SER A 201 -16.82 9.59 5.85
N SER A 202 -16.77 8.32 6.25
CA SER A 202 -15.86 7.83 7.29
C SER A 202 -14.48 7.41 6.75
N THR A 203 -14.26 7.47 5.44
CA THR A 203 -12.96 7.16 4.82
C THR A 203 -11.90 8.15 5.28
N GLU A 204 -10.75 7.65 5.68
CA GLU A 204 -9.65 8.48 6.18
C GLU A 204 -8.52 8.62 5.15
N ILE A 205 -7.90 9.81 5.12
CA ILE A 205 -6.76 10.08 4.23
C ILE A 205 -5.47 9.67 4.94
N MET A 206 -4.67 8.85 4.27
CA MET A 206 -3.30 8.52 4.63
C MET A 206 -2.36 9.17 3.61
N ALA A 207 -1.81 10.35 3.92
CA ALA A 207 -0.85 10.98 3.04
C ALA A 207 0.48 10.20 3.06
N ALA A 208 1.08 9.97 1.89
CA ALA A 208 2.26 9.11 1.73
C ALA A 208 3.19 9.65 0.64
N SER A 209 4.29 8.94 0.36
CA SER A 209 5.27 9.32 -0.68
C SER A 209 5.94 10.70 -0.44
N PHE A 210 6.21 11.02 0.82
CA PHE A 210 6.94 12.22 1.20
C PHE A 210 8.43 12.12 0.87
N THR A 211 9.03 13.24 0.44
CA THR A 211 10.47 13.35 0.17
C THR A 211 11.19 14.30 1.12
N SER A 212 10.45 15.16 1.83
CA SER A 212 10.99 16.14 2.76
C SER A 212 10.19 16.18 4.07
N VAL A 213 10.83 16.63 5.15
CA VAL A 213 10.14 16.91 6.41
C VAL A 213 9.16 18.07 6.26
N GLN A 214 9.49 19.07 5.44
CA GLN A 214 8.61 20.21 5.22
C GLN A 214 7.24 19.77 4.68
N ASP A 215 7.19 18.88 3.68
CA ASP A 215 5.93 18.37 3.14
C ASP A 215 5.10 17.61 4.20
N VAL A 216 5.77 16.87 5.09
CA VAL A 216 5.10 16.18 6.20
C VAL A 216 4.49 17.21 7.15
N MET A 217 5.23 18.26 7.49
CA MET A 217 4.78 19.31 8.40
C MET A 217 3.68 20.19 7.78
N ASP A 218 3.70 20.40 6.46
CA ASP A 218 2.67 21.15 5.73
C ASP A 218 1.30 20.45 5.79
N LEU A 219 1.31 19.11 5.87
CA LEU A 219 0.11 18.29 6.05
C LEU A 219 -0.16 17.91 7.52
N ALA A 220 0.55 18.52 8.47
CA ALA A 220 0.31 18.27 9.90
C ALA A 220 -1.13 18.62 10.27
N GLY A 221 -1.89 17.60 10.69
CA GLY A 221 -3.32 17.68 10.94
C GLY A 221 -4.14 16.70 10.10
N THR A 222 -3.55 16.04 9.10
CA THR A 222 -4.13 14.78 8.61
C THR A 222 -4.16 13.77 9.75
N ARG A 223 -5.19 12.92 9.76
CA ARG A 223 -5.34 11.91 10.80
C ARG A 223 -4.24 10.84 10.73
N HIS A 224 -3.75 10.56 9.53
CA HIS A 224 -2.71 9.58 9.27
C HIS A 224 -1.70 10.11 8.24
N ILE A 225 -0.43 9.79 8.46
CA ILE A 225 0.67 9.99 7.52
C ILE A 225 1.53 8.72 7.46
N ILE A 226 2.05 8.41 6.28
CA ILE A 226 2.99 7.31 6.05
C ILE A 226 4.34 7.94 5.75
N VAL A 227 5.26 7.87 6.71
CA VAL A 227 6.62 8.40 6.59
C VAL A 227 7.65 7.29 6.49
N SER A 228 8.70 7.51 5.70
CA SER A 228 9.82 6.58 5.64
C SER A 228 10.63 6.63 6.93
N GLN A 229 11.39 5.57 7.22
CA GLN A 229 12.28 5.54 8.39
C GLN A 229 13.27 6.72 8.41
N ARG A 230 13.79 7.12 7.23
CA ARG A 230 14.65 8.30 7.10
C ARG A 230 13.96 9.56 7.60
N LEU A 231 12.77 9.86 7.07
CA LEU A 231 12.00 11.04 7.46
C LEU A 231 11.57 10.98 8.93
N LEU A 232 11.26 9.78 9.46
CA LEU A 232 10.94 9.60 10.86
C LEU A 232 12.11 9.97 11.78
N TYR A 233 13.35 9.59 11.42
CA TYR A 233 14.55 10.01 12.16
C TYR A 233 14.83 11.50 12.04
N GLU A 234 14.66 12.08 10.85
CA GLU A 234 14.79 13.52 10.65
C GLU A 234 13.76 14.29 11.49
N LEU A 235 12.49 13.87 11.48
CA LEU A 235 11.42 14.44 12.32
C LEU A 235 11.76 14.35 13.82
N ARG A 236 12.26 13.19 14.27
CA ARG A 236 12.68 13.00 15.66
C ARG A 236 13.81 13.96 16.08
N SER A 237 14.63 14.41 15.15
CA SER A 237 15.74 15.34 15.42
C SER A 237 15.32 16.81 15.52
N ILE A 238 14.08 17.13 15.13
CA ILE A 238 13.55 18.50 15.15
C ILE A 238 12.98 18.80 16.53
N ASN A 239 13.35 19.95 17.08
CA ASN A 239 12.73 20.45 18.30
C ASN A 239 11.28 20.89 18.01
N ALA A 240 10.31 20.21 18.61
CA ALA A 240 8.89 20.51 18.44
C ALA A 240 8.51 21.93 18.89
N ASP A 241 9.20 22.49 19.90
CA ASP A 241 8.96 23.85 20.42
C ASP A 241 9.36 24.93 19.42
N ALA A 242 10.20 24.59 18.43
CA ALA A 242 10.59 25.50 17.36
C ALA A 242 9.55 25.58 16.23
N TRP A 243 8.50 24.74 16.26
CA TRP A 243 7.42 24.78 15.27
C TRP A 243 6.30 25.72 15.71
N TYR A 244 6.10 26.79 14.94
CA TYR A 244 5.09 27.83 15.22
C TYR A 244 3.83 27.70 14.33
N GLY A 245 3.70 26.58 13.60
CA GLY A 245 2.52 26.31 12.78
C GLY A 245 1.29 26.00 13.63
N GLN A 246 0.09 26.16 13.05
CA GLN A 246 -1.15 25.69 13.67
C GLN A 246 -1.56 24.36 13.04
N LEU A 247 -1.75 23.33 13.88
CA LEU A 247 -2.16 22.01 13.44
C LEU A 247 -3.49 22.07 12.67
N GLY A 248 -3.53 21.49 11.48
CA GLY A 248 -4.71 21.47 10.63
C GLY A 248 -5.05 22.80 9.95
N ALA A 249 -4.24 23.86 10.11
CA ALA A 249 -4.49 25.16 9.47
C ALA A 249 -4.53 25.08 7.95
N TYR A 250 -3.82 24.12 7.36
CA TYR A 250 -3.87 23.85 5.93
C TYR A 250 -5.28 23.44 5.46
N PHE A 251 -5.95 22.56 6.22
CA PHE A 251 -7.29 22.05 5.92
C PHE A 251 -8.41 23.03 6.27
N ALA A 252 -8.15 24.00 7.17
CA ALA A 252 -9.12 25.04 7.52
C ALA A 252 -9.43 26.00 6.36
N ARG A 253 -8.61 26.01 5.30
CA ARG A 253 -8.81 26.86 4.11
C ARG A 253 -9.65 26.13 3.07
N ALA A 254 -10.71 26.77 2.58
CA ALA A 254 -11.55 26.24 1.51
C ALA A 254 -10.74 26.01 0.21
N PRO A 255 -10.93 24.88 -0.51
CA PRO A 255 -10.23 24.56 -1.77
C PRO A 255 -10.11 25.73 -2.73
N ALA A 256 -9.03 25.77 -3.53
CA ALA A 256 -8.80 26.86 -4.46
C ALA A 256 -9.93 26.84 -5.51
N GLY A 257 -10.66 27.96 -5.63
CA GLY A 257 -11.90 28.05 -6.41
C GLY A 257 -11.74 27.99 -7.93
N ASP A 258 -10.53 27.70 -8.42
CA ASP A 258 -10.13 27.79 -9.82
C ASP A 258 -10.29 26.47 -10.57
N HIS A 259 -10.57 25.36 -9.87
CA HIS A 259 -10.83 24.05 -10.48
C HIS A 259 -12.33 23.75 -10.53
N TRP A 260 -12.82 23.34 -11.71
CA TRP A 260 -14.23 22.98 -11.93
C TRP A 260 -14.70 21.86 -10.98
N GLU A 261 -13.79 20.95 -10.61
CA GLU A 261 -14.00 19.84 -9.66
C GLU A 261 -14.38 20.30 -8.23
N THR A 262 -14.02 21.52 -7.84
CA THR A 262 -14.21 22.02 -6.46
C THR A 262 -15.56 22.71 -6.20
N ARG A 263 -16.33 22.98 -7.26
CA ARG A 263 -17.60 23.75 -7.17
C ARG A 263 -18.84 22.87 -7.11
N ASP A 264 -18.78 21.69 -7.72
CA ASP A 264 -19.85 20.68 -7.67
C ASP A 264 -19.24 19.29 -7.64
N TRP A 265 -19.38 18.60 -6.50
CA TRP A 265 -18.86 17.26 -6.28
C TRP A 265 -19.76 16.15 -6.85
N ARG A 266 -21.02 16.45 -7.18
CA ARG A 266 -22.00 15.45 -7.65
C ARG A 266 -21.53 14.67 -8.89
N PRO A 267 -20.86 15.29 -9.89
CA PRO A 267 -20.32 14.55 -11.03
C PRO A 267 -19.20 13.56 -10.68
N LEU A 268 -18.52 13.74 -9.54
CA LEU A 268 -17.50 12.80 -9.04
C LEU A 268 -18.13 11.64 -8.29
N MET A 269 -19.36 11.79 -7.79
CA MET A 269 -20.10 10.75 -7.09
C MET A 269 -20.78 9.75 -8.05
N VAL A 270 -20.04 9.31 -9.07
CA VAL A 270 -20.56 8.43 -10.12
C VAL A 270 -19.98 7.02 -9.96
N SER A 271 -20.86 6.05 -9.72
CA SER A 271 -20.51 4.62 -9.66
C SER A 271 -20.69 3.91 -11.01
N LYS A 272 -20.89 4.66 -12.11
CA LYS A 272 -20.95 4.11 -13.46
C LYS A 272 -19.56 4.09 -14.06
N GLU A 273 -19.05 2.89 -14.36
CA GLU A 273 -17.69 2.66 -14.85
C GLU A 273 -17.27 3.61 -15.99
N SER A 274 -18.08 3.71 -17.04
CA SER A 274 -17.72 4.53 -18.21
C SER A 274 -17.56 6.01 -17.89
N ALA A 275 -18.37 6.53 -16.96
CA ALA A 275 -18.33 7.92 -16.57
C ALA A 275 -17.16 8.20 -15.62
N TRP A 276 -16.91 7.28 -14.68
CA TRP A 276 -15.73 7.37 -13.81
C TRP A 276 -14.43 7.28 -14.61
N LYS A 277 -14.31 6.31 -15.54
CA LYS A 277 -13.13 6.16 -16.39
C LYS A 277 -12.88 7.40 -17.24
N LEU A 278 -13.93 8.01 -17.80
CA LEU A 278 -13.80 9.27 -18.55
C LEU A 278 -13.36 10.44 -17.66
N ALA A 279 -13.91 10.57 -16.46
CA ALA A 279 -13.51 11.61 -15.52
C ALA A 279 -12.05 11.43 -15.10
N PHE A 280 -11.67 10.21 -14.72
CA PHE A 280 -10.31 9.89 -14.28
C PHE A 280 -9.27 10.10 -15.38
N ALA A 281 -9.55 9.68 -16.61
CA ALA A 281 -8.67 9.91 -17.77
C ALA A 281 -8.48 11.40 -18.10
N ARG A 282 -9.45 12.27 -17.75
CA ARG A 282 -9.37 13.72 -17.94
C ARG A 282 -8.72 14.44 -16.75
N SER A 283 -8.63 13.77 -15.60
CA SER A 283 -8.10 14.32 -14.35
C SER A 283 -6.66 14.78 -14.52
N GLY A 284 -6.39 16.05 -14.17
CA GLY A 284 -5.08 16.67 -14.36
C GLY A 284 -4.59 16.65 -15.81
N PHE A 285 -5.48 16.63 -16.81
CA PHE A 285 -5.17 16.42 -18.23
C PHE A 285 -4.48 15.07 -18.51
N GLY A 286 -4.94 14.00 -17.86
CA GLY A 286 -4.41 12.64 -18.00
C GLY A 286 -3.19 12.33 -17.14
N ARG A 287 -2.64 13.33 -16.44
CA ARG A 287 -1.47 13.15 -15.58
C ARG A 287 -1.75 12.22 -14.40
N ASN A 288 -2.90 12.33 -13.76
CA ASN A 288 -3.19 11.52 -12.57
C ASN A 288 -3.33 10.02 -12.88
N GLU A 289 -3.90 9.70 -14.04
CA GLU A 289 -3.92 8.33 -14.57
C GLU A 289 -2.48 7.86 -14.87
N ALA A 290 -1.65 8.68 -15.52
CA ALA A 290 -0.25 8.36 -15.78
C ALA A 290 0.56 8.13 -14.48
N LYS A 291 0.36 8.94 -13.44
CA LYS A 291 0.99 8.76 -12.11
C LYS A 291 0.55 7.43 -11.46
N THR A 292 -0.73 7.09 -11.57
CA THR A 292 -1.27 5.82 -11.05
C THR A 292 -0.66 4.62 -11.78
N ILE A 293 -0.62 4.65 -13.11
CA ILE A 293 0.01 3.60 -13.93
C ILE A 293 1.50 3.47 -13.60
N GLN A 294 2.21 4.60 -13.45
CA GLN A 294 3.61 4.61 -13.04
C GLN A 294 3.80 3.91 -11.69
N ALA A 295 2.99 4.24 -10.69
CA ALA A 295 3.06 3.62 -9.37
C ALA A 295 2.80 2.10 -9.45
N ILE A 296 1.79 1.67 -10.19
CA ILE A 296 1.48 0.24 -10.41
C ILE A 296 2.67 -0.48 -11.05
N ASN A 297 3.30 0.11 -12.07
CA ASN A 297 4.48 -0.48 -12.72
C ASN A 297 5.60 -0.72 -11.71
N TYR A 298 5.93 0.27 -10.88
CA TYR A 298 6.93 0.09 -9.83
C TYR A 298 6.55 -1.00 -8.82
N LEU A 299 5.28 -1.08 -8.42
CA LEU A 299 4.82 -2.14 -7.51
C LEU A 299 4.94 -3.53 -8.17
N CYS A 300 4.60 -3.66 -9.45
CA CYS A 300 4.77 -4.88 -10.23
C CYS A 300 6.25 -5.26 -10.40
N ASP A 301 7.14 -4.28 -10.66
CA ASP A 301 8.58 -4.53 -10.78
C ASP A 301 9.14 -5.11 -9.46
N PHE A 302 8.70 -4.61 -8.30
CA PHE A 302 9.09 -5.19 -7.00
C PHE A 302 8.46 -6.56 -6.75
N GLN A 303 7.23 -6.80 -7.23
CA GLN A 303 6.62 -8.12 -7.21
C GLN A 303 7.45 -9.13 -8.02
N ASP A 304 7.90 -8.76 -9.22
CA ASP A 304 8.78 -9.59 -10.05
C ASP A 304 10.12 -9.86 -9.37
N GLN A 305 10.70 -8.86 -8.71
CA GLN A 305 11.94 -9.03 -7.95
C GLN A 305 11.78 -9.94 -6.73
N LEU A 306 10.64 -9.90 -6.04
CA LEU A 306 10.30 -10.83 -4.95
C LEU A 306 10.18 -12.26 -5.48
N GLU A 307 9.47 -12.45 -6.59
CA GLU A 307 9.32 -13.75 -7.23
C GLU A 307 10.68 -14.32 -7.69
N GLN A 308 11.55 -13.48 -8.26
CA GLN A 308 12.92 -13.88 -8.61
C GLN A 308 13.75 -14.27 -7.39
N LEU A 309 13.68 -13.50 -6.30
CA LEU A 309 14.38 -13.80 -5.05
C LEU A 309 13.92 -15.16 -4.51
N VAL A 310 12.60 -15.38 -4.45
CA VAL A 310 12.02 -16.65 -4.01
C VAL A 310 12.40 -17.81 -4.92
N ALA A 311 12.36 -17.64 -6.23
CA ALA A 311 12.71 -18.68 -7.19
C ALA A 311 14.16 -19.15 -7.03
N LEU A 312 15.10 -18.22 -6.82
CA LEU A 312 16.51 -18.54 -6.54
C LEU A 312 16.66 -19.36 -5.25
N ILE A 313 15.86 -19.06 -4.23
CA ILE A 313 15.91 -19.75 -2.94
C ILE A 313 15.32 -21.17 -3.05
N ILE A 314 14.19 -21.33 -3.76
CA ILE A 314 13.63 -22.65 -4.06
C ILE A 314 14.65 -23.50 -4.81
N ALA A 315 15.30 -22.94 -5.84
CA ALA A 315 16.33 -23.64 -6.62
C ALA A 315 17.55 -24.04 -5.77
N ALA A 316 18.00 -23.19 -4.86
CA ALA A 316 19.12 -23.49 -3.97
C ALA A 316 18.81 -24.59 -2.93
N ASN A 317 17.53 -24.77 -2.58
CA ASN A 317 17.07 -25.77 -1.62
C ASN A 317 16.64 -27.10 -2.27
N GLN A 318 16.70 -27.23 -3.60
CA GLN A 318 16.51 -28.52 -4.25
C GLN A 318 17.78 -29.37 -4.06
N PRO A 319 17.64 -30.64 -3.59
CA PRO A 319 18.79 -31.52 -3.49
C PRO A 319 19.43 -31.71 -4.86
N ALA A 320 20.77 -31.74 -4.91
CA ALA A 320 21.55 -32.02 -6.11
C ALA A 320 21.41 -33.49 -6.56
N GLU A 321 20.21 -33.92 -6.90
CA GLU A 321 19.95 -35.22 -7.52
C GLU A 321 19.75 -35.01 -9.02
N ASN A 322 20.84 -35.27 -9.78
CA ASN A 322 20.90 -35.68 -11.20
C ASN A 322 22.06 -35.04 -12.00
N LEU A 323 23.30 -35.14 -11.50
CA LEU A 323 24.51 -34.98 -12.33
C LEU A 323 25.47 -36.18 -12.24
N GLY A 324 24.99 -37.33 -11.79
CA GLY A 324 25.82 -38.54 -11.63
C GLY A 324 25.07 -39.83 -11.90
N ALA A 325 24.53 -40.00 -13.12
CA ALA A 325 24.04 -41.30 -13.58
C ALA A 325 24.12 -41.43 -15.11
N THR A 326 25.32 -41.27 -15.66
CA THR A 326 25.68 -41.90 -16.95
C THR A 326 27.12 -42.40 -16.87
N THR A 327 27.26 -43.57 -16.24
CA THR A 327 28.31 -44.53 -16.58
C THR A 327 27.61 -45.85 -16.83
N HIS A 328 27.44 -46.19 -18.10
CA HIS A 328 27.56 -47.56 -18.62
C HIS A 328 27.88 -47.51 -20.10
#